data_AF-A0A354HH88-F1
#
_entry.id   AF-A0A354HH88-F1
#
_cell.length_a   1.000
_cell.length_b   1.000
_cell.length_c   1.000
_cell.angle_alpha   90.00
_cell.angle_beta   90.00
_cell.angle_gamma   90.00
#
_symmetry.space_group_name_H-M   'P 1'
#
loop_
_entity.id
_entity.type
_entity.pdbx_description
1 polymer ?
#
loop_
_entity_poly.entity_id
_entity_poly.type
_entity_poly.pdbx_seq_one_letter_code
_entity_poly.pdbx_strand_id
1 'polypeptide(L)'
;YAEIKTHTVTGYEILNVITEMPEAARSARWHHEHYDGKGYPDGLSGTDIPENARIICVADSYDAMTSRRPYQALRPQAEVRAEIIRCKGTQFDPVIADAMVRIIDEDKNYELHG
;
A
#
# COMPACT_ATOMS: atom_id res chain seq x y z
N TYR A 1 14.17 -22.22 -1.32
CA TYR A 1 12.98 -22.52 -0.49
C TYR A 1 12.94 -21.75 0.83
N ALA A 2 14.04 -21.09 1.26
CA ALA A 2 14.08 -20.25 2.46
C ALA A 2 13.75 -18.75 2.21
N GLU A 3 13.98 -18.25 0.98
CA GLU A 3 13.89 -16.82 0.65
C GLU A 3 12.47 -16.29 0.32
N ILE A 4 11.51 -17.17 -0.01
CA ILE A 4 10.10 -16.79 -0.21
C ILE A 4 9.52 -16.08 1.03
N LYS A 5 10.06 -16.40 2.21
CA LYS A 5 9.54 -15.93 3.48
C LYS A 5 9.94 -14.48 3.79
N THR A 6 11.09 -14.00 3.33
CA THR A 6 11.63 -12.72 3.81
C THR A 6 10.84 -11.54 3.27
N HIS A 7 10.52 -11.49 1.97
CA HIS A 7 9.69 -10.41 1.40
C HIS A 7 8.25 -10.44 1.93
N THR A 8 7.68 -11.65 2.14
CA THR A 8 6.34 -11.75 2.72
C THR A 8 6.36 -11.32 4.17
N VAL A 9 7.46 -11.54 4.89
CA VAL A 9 7.62 -11.11 6.28
C VAL A 9 7.85 -9.60 6.34
N THR A 10 8.72 -9.01 5.52
CA THR A 10 8.90 -7.56 5.48
C THR A 10 7.63 -6.84 5.03
N GLY A 11 7.01 -7.30 3.94
CA GLY A 11 5.71 -6.77 3.48
C GLY A 11 4.63 -6.94 4.54
N TYR A 12 4.54 -8.12 5.18
CA TYR A 12 3.63 -8.35 6.30
C TYR A 12 3.93 -7.46 7.50
N GLU A 13 5.19 -7.24 7.88
CA GLU A 13 5.57 -6.39 9.01
C GLU A 13 5.21 -4.92 8.73
N ILE A 14 5.48 -4.44 7.51
CA ILE A 14 5.09 -3.11 7.03
C ILE A 14 3.57 -2.95 7.09
N LEU A 15 2.85 -3.93 6.53
CA LEU A 15 1.39 -3.92 6.49
C LEU A 15 0.80 -4.11 7.89
N ASN A 16 1.39 -4.91 8.76
CA ASN A 16 0.88 -5.19 10.10
C ASN A 16 0.98 -3.96 11.01
N VAL A 17 2.08 -3.20 10.93
CA VAL A 17 2.19 -1.88 11.59
C VAL A 17 1.09 -0.92 11.15
N ILE A 18 0.70 -1.01 9.87
CA ILE A 18 -0.37 -0.24 9.24
C ILE A 18 -1.77 -0.77 9.64
N THR A 19 -1.93 -2.08 9.90
CA THR A 19 -3.23 -2.77 10.00
C THR A 19 -3.74 -2.96 11.44
N GLU A 20 -2.93 -2.70 12.49
CA GLU A 20 -3.34 -2.77 13.91
C GLU A 20 -4.35 -1.66 14.34
N MET A 21 -5.44 -1.45 13.59
CA MET A 21 -6.47 -0.44 13.88
C MET A 21 -7.85 -1.08 14.19
N PRO A 22 -8.45 -0.83 15.38
CA PRO A 22 -9.68 -1.48 15.86
C PRO A 22 -11.01 -1.07 15.17
N GLU A 23 -11.00 -0.31 14.07
CA GLU A 23 -12.19 0.16 13.32
C GLU A 23 -12.31 -0.51 11.94
N ALA A 24 -12.02 -1.82 11.87
CA ALA A 24 -11.92 -2.58 10.63
C ALA A 24 -13.16 -2.48 9.70
N ALA A 25 -14.37 -2.29 10.25
CA ALA A 25 -15.59 -2.16 9.46
C ALA A 25 -15.68 -0.82 8.70
N ARG A 26 -15.21 0.29 9.29
CA ARG A 26 -15.17 1.60 8.62
C ARG A 26 -14.06 1.63 7.57
N SER A 27 -12.92 1.03 7.90
CA SER A 27 -11.82 0.83 6.95
C SER A 27 -12.27 0.04 5.71
N ALA A 28 -12.97 -1.07 5.91
CA ALA A 28 -13.44 -1.92 4.83
C ALA A 28 -14.40 -1.19 3.87
N ARG A 29 -15.22 -0.26 4.37
CA ARG A 29 -16.14 0.52 3.53
C ARG A 29 -15.41 1.52 2.63
N TRP A 30 -14.39 2.21 3.14
CA TRP A 30 -13.81 3.39 2.49
C TRP A 30 -12.38 3.23 1.98
N HIS A 31 -11.77 2.06 2.07
CA HIS A 31 -10.41 1.85 1.55
C HIS A 31 -10.28 1.98 0.00
N HIS A 32 -11.41 2.02 -0.71
CA HIS A 32 -11.45 2.34 -2.15
C HIS A 32 -11.78 3.81 -2.45
N GLU A 33 -11.96 4.64 -1.41
CA GLU A 33 -11.99 6.09 -1.59
C GLU A 33 -10.59 6.58 -1.98
N HIS A 34 -10.53 7.52 -2.92
CA HIS A 34 -9.28 8.11 -3.37
C HIS A 34 -9.13 9.48 -2.74
N TYR A 35 -7.89 9.86 -2.41
CA TYR A 35 -7.60 11.15 -1.81
C TYR A 35 -8.11 12.36 -2.65
N ASP A 36 -8.21 12.24 -3.97
CA ASP A 36 -8.78 13.25 -4.88
C ASP A 36 -10.30 13.20 -5.05
N GLY A 37 -11.00 12.33 -4.33
CA GLY A 37 -12.47 12.19 -4.40
C GLY A 37 -12.98 11.40 -5.61
N LYS A 38 -12.10 10.75 -6.39
CA LYS A 38 -12.51 9.91 -7.53
C LYS A 38 -12.76 8.45 -7.17
N GLY A 39 -12.66 8.12 -5.89
CA GLY A 39 -12.93 6.78 -5.37
C GLY A 39 -14.42 6.55 -5.10
N TYR A 40 -14.70 5.44 -4.41
CA TYR A 40 -16.06 5.00 -4.11
C TYR A 40 -16.09 4.32 -2.72
N PRO A 41 -17.26 4.14 -2.06
CA PRO A 41 -18.63 4.32 -2.56
C PRO A 41 -19.27 5.71 -2.35
N ASP A 42 -18.76 6.51 -1.42
CA ASP A 42 -19.40 7.75 -0.96
C ASP A 42 -18.73 9.00 -1.57
N GLY A 43 -17.59 8.85 -2.27
CA GLY A 43 -16.89 9.93 -2.99
C GLY A 43 -16.17 10.90 -2.05
N LEU A 44 -15.71 10.38 -0.91
CA LEU A 44 -14.98 11.14 0.09
C LEU A 44 -13.61 11.56 -0.46
N SER A 45 -13.10 12.71 0.00
CA SER A 45 -11.82 13.25 -0.47
C SER A 45 -10.95 13.75 0.67
N GLY A 46 -9.65 13.80 0.45
CA GLY A 46 -8.69 14.36 1.40
C GLY A 46 -8.77 13.71 2.78
N THR A 47 -8.94 14.54 3.80
CA THR A 47 -9.04 14.13 5.22
C THR A 47 -10.45 13.75 5.65
N ASP A 48 -11.46 13.88 4.77
CA ASP A 48 -12.80 13.38 5.06
C ASP A 48 -12.85 11.85 5.02
N ILE A 49 -11.90 11.24 4.31
CA ILE A 49 -11.62 9.81 4.38
C ILE A 49 -10.92 9.52 5.71
N PRO A 50 -11.44 8.61 6.54
CA PRO A 50 -10.79 8.24 7.79
C PRO A 50 -9.33 7.79 7.57
N GLU A 51 -8.45 8.18 8.47
CA GLU A 51 -7.02 7.88 8.38
C GLU A 51 -6.72 6.40 8.19
N ASN A 52 -7.40 5.52 8.93
CA ASN A 52 -7.33 4.07 8.78
C ASN A 52 -7.67 3.59 7.36
N ALA A 53 -8.68 4.16 6.71
CA ALA A 53 -9.04 3.80 5.34
C ALA A 53 -7.98 4.27 4.34
N ARG A 54 -7.41 5.46 4.53
CA ARG A 54 -6.31 5.98 3.69
C ARG A 54 -5.03 5.15 3.84
N ILE A 55 -4.74 4.70 5.06
CA ILE A 55 -3.63 3.80 5.38
C ILE A 55 -3.81 2.45 4.64
N ILE A 56 -5.00 1.85 4.76
CA ILE A 56 -5.30 0.56 4.12
C ILE A 56 -5.30 0.66 2.59
N CYS A 57 -5.74 1.78 2.00
CA CYS A 57 -5.69 1.99 0.57
C CYS A 57 -4.26 1.86 -0.01
N VAL A 58 -3.28 2.48 0.66
CA VAL A 58 -1.86 2.43 0.27
C VAL A 58 -1.30 1.02 0.47
N ALA A 59 -1.64 0.39 1.59
CA ALA A 59 -1.23 -0.96 1.96
C ALA A 59 -1.75 -2.03 0.98
N ASP A 60 -3.04 -2.01 0.67
CA ASP A 60 -3.68 -2.92 -0.30
C ASP A 60 -3.08 -2.76 -1.70
N SER A 61 -2.83 -1.51 -2.11
CA SER A 61 -2.17 -1.22 -3.40
C SER A 61 -0.74 -1.76 -3.45
N TYR A 62 0.02 -1.61 -2.36
CA TYR A 62 1.36 -2.18 -2.25
C TYR A 62 1.33 -3.70 -2.37
N ASP A 63 0.51 -4.38 -1.57
CA ASP A 63 0.37 -5.84 -1.60
C ASP A 63 -0.06 -6.35 -2.98
N ALA A 64 -1.02 -5.68 -3.62
CA ALA A 64 -1.47 -6.01 -4.96
C ALA A 64 -0.37 -5.87 -6.01
N MET A 65 0.57 -4.94 -5.84
CA MET A 65 1.71 -4.71 -6.74
C MET A 65 2.87 -5.68 -6.50
N THR A 66 3.07 -6.15 -5.27
CA THR A 66 4.19 -7.04 -4.89
C THR A 66 3.82 -8.53 -4.88
N SER A 67 2.54 -8.85 -4.77
CA SER A 67 2.04 -10.23 -4.76
C SER A 67 2.29 -10.96 -6.10
N ARG A 68 2.89 -12.16 -6.02
CA ARG A 68 3.02 -13.09 -7.17
C ARG A 68 1.64 -13.61 -7.58
N ARG A 69 0.95 -12.93 -8.50
CA ARG A 69 -0.18 -13.53 -9.24
C ARG A 69 0.39 -14.50 -10.29
N PRO A 70 -0.25 -15.66 -10.54
CA PRO A 70 0.30 -16.74 -11.39
C PRO A 70 0.59 -16.38 -12.86
N TYR A 71 0.33 -15.14 -13.28
CA TYR A 71 0.50 -14.64 -14.65
C TYR A 71 1.21 -13.28 -14.74
N GLN A 72 1.79 -12.78 -13.66
CA GLN A 72 2.47 -11.47 -13.64
C GLN A 72 3.93 -11.62 -13.23
N ALA A 73 4.84 -11.07 -14.04
CA ALA A 73 6.23 -10.90 -13.63
C ALA A 73 6.27 -10.01 -12.38
N LEU A 74 7.14 -10.34 -11.41
CA LEU A 74 7.37 -9.50 -10.23
C LEU A 74 7.70 -8.08 -10.68
N ARG A 75 6.94 -7.10 -10.19
CA ARG A 75 7.28 -5.69 -10.40
C ARG A 75 8.49 -5.37 -9.51
N PRO A 76 9.58 -4.84 -10.09
CA PRO A 76 10.69 -4.30 -9.31
C PRO A 76 10.21 -3.31 -8.24
N GLN A 77 10.82 -3.32 -7.06
CA GLN A 77 10.52 -2.36 -6.00
C GLN A 77 10.63 -0.91 -6.47
N ALA A 78 11.56 -0.64 -7.40
CA ALA A 78 11.67 0.67 -8.04
C ALA A 78 10.39 1.07 -8.80
N GLU A 79 9.70 0.13 -9.45
CA GLU A 79 8.42 0.39 -10.10
C GLU A 79 7.28 0.56 -9.10
N VAL A 80 7.24 -0.26 -8.03
CA VAL A 80 6.26 -0.12 -6.96
C VAL A 80 6.39 1.25 -6.30
N ARG A 81 7.62 1.64 -5.96
CA ARG A 81 7.97 2.96 -5.43
C ARG A 81 7.54 4.08 -6.38
N ALA A 82 7.87 3.97 -7.66
CA ALA A 82 7.51 4.97 -8.67
C ALA A 82 5.98 5.12 -8.77
N GLU A 83 5.24 4.03 -8.68
CA GLU A 83 3.78 4.03 -8.72
C GLU A 83 3.16 4.70 -7.48
N ILE A 84 3.66 4.41 -6.27
CA ILE A 84 3.22 5.08 -5.04
C ILE A 84 3.46 6.60 -5.15
N ILE A 85 4.62 7.02 -5.66
CA ILE A 85 4.94 8.44 -5.87
C ILE A 85 4.01 9.06 -6.93
N ARG A 86 3.77 8.36 -8.03
CA ARG A 86 2.91 8.82 -9.13
C ARG A 86 1.47 9.07 -8.67
N CYS A 87 0.96 8.21 -7.80
CA CYS A 87 -0.41 8.27 -7.27
C CYS A 87 -0.55 9.15 -6.02
N LYS A 88 0.55 9.76 -5.54
CA LYS A 88 0.55 10.65 -4.38
C LYS A 88 -0.33 11.88 -4.60
N GLY A 89 -1.20 12.17 -3.64
CA GLY A 89 -2.15 13.29 -3.69
C GLY A 89 -3.31 13.08 -4.66
N THR A 90 -3.40 11.92 -5.31
CA THR A 90 -4.56 11.53 -6.12
C THR A 90 -5.24 10.32 -5.51
N GLN A 91 -4.76 9.12 -5.80
CA GLN A 91 -5.27 7.91 -5.16
C GLN A 91 -4.88 7.88 -3.66
N PHE A 92 -3.65 8.29 -3.35
CA PHE A 92 -3.09 8.13 -2.01
C PHE A 92 -2.95 9.46 -1.27
N ASP A 93 -3.14 9.41 0.05
CA ASP A 93 -2.76 10.50 0.94
C ASP A 93 -1.25 10.81 0.81
N PRO A 94 -0.86 12.08 0.60
CA PRO A 94 0.54 12.47 0.51
C PRO A 94 1.43 12.04 1.68
N VAL A 95 0.93 12.16 2.91
CA VAL A 95 1.69 11.86 4.14
C VAL A 95 1.92 10.35 4.25
N ILE A 96 0.88 9.55 3.99
CA ILE A 96 0.95 8.09 4.08
C ILE A 96 1.77 7.52 2.92
N ALA A 97 1.62 8.07 1.71
CA ALA A 97 2.44 7.69 0.56
C ALA A 97 3.93 7.96 0.81
N ASP A 98 4.27 9.12 1.37
CA ASP A 98 5.66 9.44 1.71
C ASP A 98 6.21 8.51 2.81
N ALA A 99 5.39 8.11 3.79
CA ALA A 99 5.78 7.11 4.78
C ALA A 99 6.06 5.74 4.13
N MET A 100 5.19 5.28 3.23
CA MET A 100 5.39 4.03 2.49
C MET A 100 6.66 4.07 1.63
N VAL A 101 6.93 5.19 0.94
CA VAL A 101 8.16 5.35 0.14
C VAL A 101 9.41 5.26 1.00
N ARG A 102 9.42 5.88 2.19
CA ARG A 102 10.56 5.77 3.12
C ARG A 102 10.79 4.33 3.58
N ILE A 103 9.72 3.63 3.92
CA ILE A 103 9.77 2.22 4.31
C ILE A 103 10.35 1.37 3.16
N ILE A 104 9.89 1.61 1.93
CA ILE A 104 10.42 0.95 0.73
C ILE A 104 11.92 1.25 0.54
N ASP A 105 12.34 2.51 0.72
CA ASP A 105 13.74 2.93 0.57
C ASP A 105 14.65 2.35 1.67
N GLU A 106 14.10 2.04 2.84
CA GLU A 106 14.82 1.43 3.96
C GLU A 106 14.94 -0.10 3.86
N ASP A 107 14.13 -0.74 3.01
CA ASP A 107 14.18 -2.18 2.74
C ASP A 107 15.38 -2.52 1.82
N LYS A 108 16.55 -2.61 2.43
CA LYS A 108 17.84 -2.92 1.78
C LYS A 108 17.97 -4.39 1.34
N ASN A 109 17.03 -5.25 1.72
CA ASN A 109 17.06 -6.69 1.45
C ASN A 109 16.07 -7.10 0.34
N TYR A 110 15.61 -6.15 -0.47
CA TYR A 110 14.72 -6.46 -1.58
C TYR A 110 15.45 -7.24 -2.67
N GLU A 111 15.24 -8.56 -2.70
CA GLU A 111 15.72 -9.43 -3.77
C GLU A 111 14.59 -9.73 -4.79
N LEU A 112 14.79 -9.30 -6.04
CA LEU A 112 13.98 -9.70 -7.18
C LEU A 112 14.24 -11.16 -7.52
N HIS A 113 13.36 -12.06 -7.07
CA HIS A 113 13.49 -13.47 -7.43
C HIS A 113 12.79 -13.77 -8.76
N GLY A 114 13.57 -14.16 -9.77
CA GLY A 114 13.07 -14.80 -11.00
C GLY A 114 12.30 -16.09 -10.76
#